data_AF-A0A370PGA2-F1
#
_entry.id   AF-A0A370PGA2-F1
#
_cell.length_a   1.000
_cell.length_b   1.000
_cell.length_c   1.000
_cell.angle_alpha   90.00
_cell.angle_beta   90.00
_cell.angle_gamma   90.00
#
_symmetry.space_group_name_H-M   'P 1'
#
loop_
_entity.id
_entity.type
_entity.pdbx_description
1 polymer ?
#
loop_
_entity_poly.entity_id
_entity_poly.type
_entity_poly.pdbx_seq_one_letter_code
_entity_poly.pdbx_strand_id
1 'polypeptide(L)'
;MEWYKKCLIALAKPFGLLPVILDFFALLKGKAGEGLGWLHGLNSPVFFDDNDRVCRLLKASKNERYQQQREVLDVLNPTRCHEGWCTESNFGLPASTHLVHIKFSPVRSSNDLVIPRLPEGTKVHFEWATEGIHYSMETKLAKQGAVTQSDSNADLVLRVTGQVTQAVGVRFPIVTFAVANTMPIDAQIEALGEASNVFVFGDRPGNEGQGLSLRRTLLAHGTELEYGNQGYFTLDVRQMSPISPENQQERLEHIWHTFRLDETQRRAFMASVTQIVCGVSLIQGPPGTGKSSTAKAIVCAAAALGCKILLVAGSNKGIDNLAETVIKALRRDERLQHWCGQLVRFRTPRYQLERARGGESSDEGDNLSNYQAHVLTIKYAHEHATTDKYARSLMERLAADKQRLLSREERKCLKGDYERCVLEVLENAKIVATTLSNASQDLLRSSSFKPDFVVCDEAAQCQEGEIAIALTMPSTRIMVLIGDPQQPATRARYT
;
A
#
# COMPACT_ATOMS: atom_id res chain seq x y z
N MET A 1 18.00 12.29 20.57
CA MET A 1 18.76 11.06 20.24
C MET A 1 19.08 10.22 21.46
N GLU A 2 19.64 10.78 22.54
CA GLU A 2 19.71 10.08 23.82
C GLU A 2 18.31 9.74 24.35
N TRP A 3 17.32 10.59 24.05
CA TRP A 3 15.91 10.39 24.36
C TRP A 3 15.26 9.22 23.60
N TYR A 4 15.32 9.16 22.26
CA TYR A 4 14.79 8.02 21.48
C TYR A 4 15.47 6.67 21.83
N LYS A 5 16.78 6.70 22.12
CA LYS A 5 17.49 5.56 22.71
C LYS A 5 17.02 5.26 24.14
N LYS A 6 16.84 6.25 25.02
CA LYS A 6 16.38 6.08 26.40
C LYS A 6 14.94 5.60 26.49
N CYS A 7 14.02 6.03 25.62
CA CYS A 7 12.64 5.53 25.55
C CYS A 7 12.63 4.06 25.12
N LEU A 8 13.36 3.69 24.06
CA LEU A 8 13.47 2.29 23.62
C LEU A 8 14.24 1.40 24.61
N ILE A 9 15.27 1.92 25.29
CA ILE A 9 16.03 1.23 26.34
C ILE A 9 15.21 1.09 27.62
N ALA A 10 14.39 2.08 27.99
CA ALA A 10 13.52 2.05 29.16
C ALA A 10 12.31 1.13 28.95
N LEU A 11 11.74 1.09 27.75
CA LEU A 11 10.67 0.16 27.35
C LEU A 11 11.17 -1.29 27.22
N ALA A 12 12.45 -1.51 26.89
CA ALA A 12 13.03 -2.85 26.70
C ALA A 12 13.72 -3.46 27.93
N LYS A 13 14.10 -2.63 28.92
CA LYS A 13 14.80 -3.06 30.15
C LYS A 13 14.04 -4.12 30.97
N PRO A 14 12.70 -4.08 31.11
CA PRO A 14 11.95 -5.11 31.82
C PRO A 14 11.84 -6.44 31.06
N PHE A 15 12.14 -6.45 29.75
CA PHE A 15 11.84 -7.57 28.85
C PHE A 15 13.06 -8.23 28.19
N GLY A 16 14.29 -7.80 28.53
CA GLY A 16 15.54 -8.42 28.05
C GLY A 16 15.88 -8.18 26.57
N LEU A 17 15.24 -7.20 25.91
CA LEU A 17 15.35 -6.94 24.46
C LEU A 17 16.44 -5.90 24.08
N LEU A 18 17.29 -5.54 25.03
CA LEU A 18 18.35 -4.52 24.88
C LEU A 18 19.35 -4.76 23.73
N PRO A 19 19.78 -6.00 23.43
CA PRO A 19 20.72 -6.26 22.33
C PRO A 19 20.11 -5.98 20.94
N VAL A 20 18.82 -6.26 20.79
CA VAL A 20 18.10 -6.25 19.51
C VAL A 20 17.85 -4.81 19.00
N ILE A 21 17.67 -3.87 19.93
CA ILE A 21 17.44 -2.44 19.66
C ILE A 21 18.77 -1.71 19.39
N LEU A 22 19.86 -2.10 20.02
CA LEU A 22 21.19 -1.53 19.75
C LEU A 22 21.65 -1.83 18.32
N ASP A 23 21.30 -3.00 17.80
CA ASP A 23 21.56 -3.40 16.41
C ASP A 23 20.69 -2.63 15.39
N PHE A 24 19.43 -2.30 15.72
CA PHE A 24 18.60 -1.43 14.88
C PHE A 24 19.23 -0.03 14.68
N PHE A 25 19.82 0.54 15.75
CA PHE A 25 20.50 1.83 15.67
C PHE A 25 21.90 1.75 15.06
N ALA A 26 22.56 0.60 15.07
CA ALA A 26 23.82 0.37 14.35
C ALA A 26 23.57 0.29 12.82
N LEU A 27 22.45 -0.32 12.41
CA LEU A 27 22.05 -0.44 11.01
C LEU A 27 21.73 0.92 10.36
N LEU A 28 21.12 1.84 11.11
CA LEU A 28 20.87 3.22 10.66
C LEU A 28 22.14 4.09 10.55
N LYS A 29 23.30 3.59 11.01
CA LYS A 29 24.55 4.36 11.15
C LYS A 29 25.68 3.99 10.19
N GLY A 30 25.53 3.11 9.20
CA GLY A 30 26.67 2.89 8.30
C GLY A 30 26.47 2.00 7.07
N LYS A 31 26.41 2.64 5.89
CA LYS A 31 27.37 2.37 4.81
C LYS A 31 28.26 3.62 4.64
N ALA A 32 29.31 3.69 5.43
CA ALA A 32 30.49 4.48 5.13
C ALA A 32 31.66 3.73 5.75
N GLY A 33 32.34 2.94 4.92
CA GLY A 33 33.62 2.35 5.28
C GLY A 33 34.71 3.40 5.23
N GLU A 34 35.59 3.30 6.22
CA GLU A 34 36.99 3.74 6.25
C GLU A 34 37.31 5.24 6.25
N GLY A 35 37.94 5.65 7.36
CA GLY A 35 38.83 6.80 7.43
C GLY A 35 38.29 8.00 8.20
N LEU A 36 39.08 8.45 9.19
CA LEU A 36 39.05 9.75 9.86
C LEU A 36 38.11 9.92 11.07
N GLY A 37 38.53 9.37 12.21
CA GLY A 37 39.25 10.14 13.26
C GLY A 37 38.77 11.51 13.75
N TRP A 38 37.61 12.05 13.35
CA TRP A 38 37.13 13.38 13.79
C TRP A 38 35.61 13.42 13.97
N LEU A 39 35.07 12.73 14.99
CA LEU A 39 33.65 12.84 15.37
C LEU A 39 33.43 12.86 16.91
N HIS A 40 34.24 13.64 17.62
CA HIS A 40 33.81 14.21 18.90
C HIS A 40 33.24 15.61 18.65
N GLY A 41 31.98 15.71 18.21
CA GLY A 41 31.40 17.04 17.96
C GLY A 41 30.08 17.18 17.20
N LEU A 42 29.23 16.16 17.05
CA LEU A 42 27.89 16.33 16.44
C LEU A 42 26.78 15.81 17.37
N ASN A 43 26.47 16.62 18.39
CA ASN A 43 25.36 16.46 19.33
C ASN A 43 24.15 17.35 18.94
N SER A 44 23.91 17.60 17.65
CA SER A 44 22.71 18.34 17.22
C SER A 44 21.52 17.39 17.06
N PRO A 45 20.31 17.70 17.56
CA PRO A 45 19.12 17.00 17.13
C PRO A 45 18.95 17.20 15.62
N VAL A 46 18.52 16.14 14.92
CA VAL A 46 18.27 16.15 13.46
C VAL A 46 17.10 17.08 13.10
N PHE A 47 16.23 17.36 14.08
CA PHE A 47 15.07 18.25 13.98
C PHE A 47 15.04 19.23 15.16
N PHE A 48 14.70 20.48 14.92
CA PHE A 48 14.63 21.53 15.95
C PHE A 48 13.30 21.50 16.74
N ASP A 49 12.18 21.23 16.05
CA ASP A 49 10.83 21.08 16.61
C ASP A 49 9.95 20.26 15.64
N ASP A 50 8.67 20.05 15.98
CA ASP A 50 7.71 19.33 15.13
C ASP A 50 7.51 19.99 13.76
N ASN A 51 7.58 21.32 13.71
CA ASN A 51 7.44 22.06 12.47
C ASN A 51 8.65 21.82 11.55
N ASP A 52 9.88 21.82 12.08
CA ASP A 52 11.10 21.46 11.35
C ASP A 52 11.07 19.98 10.90
N ARG A 53 10.57 19.06 11.73
CA ARG A 53 10.37 17.65 11.34
C ARG A 53 9.43 17.53 10.15
N VAL A 54 8.24 18.10 10.24
CA VAL A 54 7.23 18.07 9.16
C VAL A 54 7.79 18.73 7.90
N CYS A 55 8.43 19.90 8.02
CA CYS A 55 9.04 20.59 6.88
C CYS A 55 10.10 19.74 6.18
N ARG A 56 10.96 19.04 6.93
CA ARG A 56 12.01 18.18 6.35
C ARG A 56 11.45 16.91 5.72
N LEU A 57 10.47 16.26 6.34
CA LEU A 57 9.78 15.09 5.77
C LEU A 57 9.02 15.48 4.49
N LEU A 58 8.32 16.62 4.49
CA LEU A 58 7.68 17.16 3.29
C LEU A 58 8.70 17.52 2.21
N LYS A 59 9.85 18.10 2.58
CA LYS A 59 10.91 18.44 1.63
C LYS A 59 11.54 17.18 1.02
N ALA A 60 11.80 16.17 1.82
CA ALA A 60 12.30 14.87 1.37
C ALA A 60 11.31 14.21 0.40
N SER A 61 10.03 14.12 0.77
CA SER A 61 8.98 13.55 -0.08
C SER A 61 8.80 14.32 -1.39
N LYS A 62 8.86 15.66 -1.34
CA LYS A 62 8.85 16.50 -2.56
C LYS A 62 10.06 16.23 -3.44
N ASN A 63 11.25 16.13 -2.86
CA ASN A 63 12.47 15.81 -3.61
C ASN A 63 12.39 14.42 -4.26
N GLU A 64 11.85 13.42 -3.55
CA GLU A 64 11.60 12.08 -4.11
C GLU A 64 10.63 12.14 -5.30
N ARG A 65 9.52 12.89 -5.17
CA ARG A 65 8.58 13.13 -6.27
C ARG A 65 9.27 13.72 -7.50
N TYR A 66 10.08 14.77 -7.31
CA TYR A 66 10.82 15.40 -8.40
C TYR A 66 11.82 14.43 -9.04
N GLN A 67 12.52 13.64 -8.23
CA GLN A 67 13.48 12.65 -8.71
C GLN A 67 12.79 11.57 -9.55
N GLN A 68 11.68 11.01 -9.07
CA GLN A 68 10.93 9.99 -9.82
C GLN A 68 10.35 10.55 -11.14
N GLN A 69 9.85 11.79 -11.13
CA GLN A 69 9.41 12.46 -12.36
C GLN A 69 10.56 12.66 -13.33
N ARG A 70 11.74 13.08 -12.83
CA ARG A 70 12.93 13.27 -13.65
C ARG A 70 13.43 11.96 -14.24
N GLU A 71 13.51 10.88 -13.49
CA GLU A 71 13.96 9.57 -14.01
C GLU A 71 13.08 9.07 -15.16
N VAL A 72 11.77 9.25 -15.08
CA VAL A 72 10.86 8.92 -16.18
C VAL A 72 11.04 9.89 -17.35
N LEU A 73 11.02 11.19 -17.10
CA LEU A 73 11.10 12.21 -18.16
C LEU A 73 12.47 12.30 -18.81
N ASP A 74 13.55 11.93 -18.13
CA ASP A 74 14.90 11.89 -18.69
C ASP A 74 14.96 10.89 -19.84
N VAL A 75 14.19 9.80 -19.78
CA VAL A 75 14.08 8.77 -20.82
C VAL A 75 12.90 8.99 -21.74
N LEU A 76 11.69 9.11 -21.19
CA LEU A 76 10.42 9.12 -21.90
C LEU A 76 9.90 10.54 -22.06
N ASN A 77 10.49 11.28 -23.00
CA ASN A 77 9.99 12.59 -23.41
C ASN A 77 10.05 12.78 -24.94
N PRO A 78 9.22 13.66 -25.53
CA PRO A 78 9.09 13.75 -26.98
C PRO A 78 10.36 14.26 -27.69
N THR A 79 11.27 14.95 -26.98
CA THR A 79 12.53 15.44 -27.58
C THR A 79 13.54 14.32 -27.82
N ARG A 80 13.29 13.13 -27.27
CA ARG A 80 14.14 11.96 -27.44
C ARG A 80 13.56 11.01 -28.46
N CYS A 81 14.43 10.61 -29.39
CA CYS A 81 14.13 9.59 -30.38
C CYS A 81 14.82 8.28 -30.01
N HIS A 82 14.06 7.20 -30.08
CA HIS A 82 14.45 5.84 -29.73
C HIS A 82 14.24 4.92 -30.94
N GLU A 83 14.65 3.67 -30.80
CA GLU A 83 14.41 2.65 -31.82
C GLU A 83 13.22 1.79 -31.38
N GLY A 84 12.22 1.62 -32.25
CA GLY A 84 11.06 0.78 -31.97
C GLY A 84 10.70 -0.15 -33.12
N TRP A 85 10.06 -1.27 -32.81
CA TRP A 85 9.55 -2.21 -33.81
C TRP A 85 8.27 -2.89 -33.33
N CYS A 86 7.52 -3.48 -34.27
CA CYS A 86 6.25 -4.13 -33.97
C CYS A 86 6.36 -5.65 -34.10
N THR A 87 5.69 -6.40 -33.23
CA THR A 87 5.44 -7.83 -33.41
C THR A 87 3.94 -8.12 -33.36
N GLU A 88 3.50 -9.12 -34.12
CA GLU A 88 2.15 -9.66 -33.99
C GLU A 88 1.99 -10.38 -32.64
N SER A 89 0.78 -10.30 -32.11
CA SER A 89 0.42 -10.98 -30.87
C SER A 89 0.01 -12.43 -31.19
N ASN A 90 0.87 -13.40 -30.86
CA ASN A 90 0.53 -14.83 -30.96
C ASN A 90 -0.04 -15.43 -29.65
N PHE A 91 -0.35 -14.60 -28.65
CA PHE A 91 -0.71 -15.05 -27.30
C PHE A 91 -2.15 -14.71 -26.93
N GLY A 92 -3.14 -15.30 -27.60
CA GLY A 92 -4.55 -15.28 -27.15
C GLY A 92 -5.26 -13.93 -27.09
N LEU A 93 -4.59 -12.82 -27.44
CA LEU A 93 -5.15 -11.47 -27.44
C LEU A 93 -6.08 -11.24 -28.65
N PRO A 94 -6.99 -10.25 -28.59
CA PRO A 94 -7.85 -9.89 -29.71
C PRO A 94 -7.05 -9.60 -31.00
N ALA A 95 -7.58 -9.98 -32.16
CA ALA A 95 -6.95 -9.87 -33.48
C ALA A 95 -6.47 -8.46 -33.90
N SER A 96 -6.82 -7.42 -33.13
CA SER A 96 -6.42 -6.02 -33.33
C SER A 96 -5.34 -5.55 -32.34
N THR A 97 -4.65 -6.46 -31.67
CA THR A 97 -3.64 -6.14 -30.65
C THR A 97 -2.23 -6.38 -31.18
N HIS A 98 -1.37 -5.37 -31.05
CA HIS A 98 0.04 -5.43 -31.45
C HIS A 98 0.95 -5.10 -30.26
N LEU A 99 2.17 -5.64 -30.29
CA LEU A 99 3.22 -5.28 -29.35
C LEU A 99 4.19 -4.31 -30.02
N VAL A 100 4.40 -3.15 -29.39
CA VAL A 100 5.41 -2.17 -29.78
C VAL A 100 6.58 -2.31 -28.80
N HIS A 101 7.71 -2.74 -29.33
CA HIS A 101 8.96 -2.91 -28.60
C HIS A 101 9.81 -1.66 -28.77
N ILE A 102 10.43 -1.19 -27.70
CA ILE A 102 11.19 0.06 -27.68
C ILE A 102 12.56 -0.21 -27.03
N LYS A 103 13.61 0.24 -27.70
CA LYS A 103 14.98 0.24 -27.21
C LYS A 103 15.46 1.68 -27.07
N PHE A 104 15.82 2.06 -25.85
CA PHE A 104 16.14 3.45 -25.51
C PHE A 104 17.55 3.82 -25.97
N SER A 105 17.64 4.88 -26.76
CA SER A 105 18.91 5.55 -27.05
C SER A 105 19.58 6.06 -25.76
N PRO A 106 20.92 6.05 -25.65
CA PRO A 106 21.64 6.61 -24.50
C PRO A 106 21.53 8.14 -24.41
N VAL A 107 21.75 8.70 -23.21
CA VAL A 107 21.91 10.15 -22.99
C VAL A 107 23.38 10.51 -23.28
N ARG A 108 23.65 11.63 -23.95
CA ARG A 108 25.02 11.99 -24.39
C ARG A 108 26.00 11.98 -23.19
N SER A 109 27.13 11.29 -23.37
CA SER A 109 28.34 11.23 -22.53
C SER A 109 28.40 10.31 -21.29
N SER A 110 27.35 9.57 -20.93
CA SER A 110 27.45 8.48 -19.96
C SER A 110 26.85 7.19 -20.52
N ASN A 111 27.58 6.07 -20.45
CA ASN A 111 27.08 4.76 -20.88
C ASN A 111 25.98 4.20 -19.95
N ASP A 112 25.75 4.85 -18.80
CA ASP A 112 24.78 4.40 -17.81
C ASP A 112 23.43 5.12 -18.01
N LEU A 113 22.64 4.66 -18.98
CA LEU A 113 21.22 5.02 -19.05
C LEU A 113 20.47 4.22 -17.99
N VAL A 114 20.00 4.88 -16.92
CA VAL A 114 19.08 4.26 -15.97
C VAL A 114 17.70 4.19 -16.61
N ILE A 115 17.29 3.00 -17.04
CA ILE A 115 15.98 2.78 -17.64
C ILE A 115 14.91 2.78 -16.54
N PRO A 116 13.92 3.70 -16.57
CA PRO A 116 12.89 3.75 -15.55
C PRO A 116 12.02 2.50 -15.64
N ARG A 117 11.84 1.83 -14.50
CA ARG A 117 10.92 0.69 -14.39
C ARG A 117 9.49 1.19 -14.29
N LEU A 118 8.75 1.11 -15.38
CA LEU A 118 7.33 1.42 -15.40
C LEU A 118 6.49 0.20 -14.96
N PRO A 119 5.51 0.37 -14.05
CA PRO A 119 4.56 -0.69 -13.72
C PRO A 119 3.78 -1.17 -14.95
N GLU A 120 3.45 -2.45 -14.99
CA GLU A 120 2.54 -3.00 -16.01
C GLU A 120 1.19 -2.24 -16.02
N GLY A 121 0.65 -2.01 -17.22
CA GLY A 121 -0.54 -1.19 -17.44
C GLY A 121 -0.27 0.32 -17.53
N THR A 122 0.94 0.81 -17.22
CA THR A 122 1.30 2.23 -17.33
C THR A 122 1.05 2.72 -18.75
N LYS A 123 0.35 3.84 -18.91
CA LYS A 123 0.05 4.40 -20.22
C LYS A 123 1.24 5.21 -20.71
N VAL A 124 1.74 4.84 -21.88
CA VAL A 124 2.83 5.54 -22.57
C VAL A 124 2.28 6.05 -23.88
N HIS A 125 2.42 7.35 -24.10
CA HIS A 125 2.11 7.97 -25.39
C HIS A 125 3.31 7.82 -26.31
N PHE A 126 3.07 7.56 -27.59
CA PHE A 126 4.15 7.38 -28.55
C PHE A 126 3.74 7.78 -29.96
N GLU A 127 4.73 8.01 -30.81
CA GLU A 127 4.55 8.25 -32.24
C GLU A 127 5.78 7.80 -33.01
N TRP A 128 5.59 7.27 -34.22
CA TRP A 128 6.71 6.98 -35.11
C TRP A 128 7.27 8.32 -35.59
N ALA A 129 8.56 8.57 -35.36
CA ALA A 129 9.15 9.86 -35.69
C ALA A 129 9.16 10.04 -37.21
N THR A 130 8.66 11.18 -37.67
CA THR A 130 8.66 11.52 -39.10
C THR A 130 9.83 12.44 -39.40
N GLU A 131 10.51 12.18 -40.52
CA GLU A 131 11.64 13.00 -40.96
C GLU A 131 11.20 14.46 -41.16
N GLY A 132 11.98 15.40 -40.61
CA GLY A 132 11.70 16.84 -40.69
C GLY A 132 10.72 17.40 -39.63
N ILE A 133 10.09 16.56 -38.80
CA ILE A 133 9.25 17.03 -37.68
C ILE A 133 10.11 17.27 -36.43
N HIS A 134 10.02 18.47 -35.86
CA HIS A 134 10.66 18.80 -34.59
C HIS A 134 9.72 18.52 -33.42
N TYR A 135 10.12 17.62 -32.53
CA TYR A 135 9.39 17.28 -31.31
C TYR A 135 9.93 18.11 -30.12
N SER A 136 9.02 18.72 -29.36
CA SER A 136 9.32 19.50 -28.15
C SER A 136 8.67 18.86 -26.92
N MET A 137 9.00 19.33 -25.71
CA MET A 137 8.36 18.84 -24.48
C MET A 137 6.84 19.06 -24.44
N GLU A 138 6.31 19.97 -25.27
CA GLU A 138 4.89 20.27 -25.35
C GLU A 138 4.17 19.44 -26.43
N THR A 139 4.91 18.66 -27.23
CA THR A 139 4.34 17.86 -28.31
C THR A 139 3.44 16.75 -27.75
N LYS A 140 2.17 16.75 -28.17
CA LYS A 140 1.21 15.70 -27.84
C LYS A 140 1.31 14.56 -28.85
N LEU A 141 1.75 13.40 -28.39
CA LEU A 141 1.90 12.21 -29.23
C LEU A 141 0.55 11.51 -29.46
N ALA A 142 0.29 11.11 -30.71
CA ALA A 142 -1.04 10.67 -31.14
C ALA A 142 -1.45 9.28 -30.65
N LYS A 143 -0.50 8.35 -30.50
CA LYS A 143 -0.79 6.95 -30.11
C LYS A 143 -0.55 6.74 -28.63
N GLN A 144 -1.20 5.71 -28.07
CA GLN A 144 -1.06 5.31 -26.67
C GLN A 144 -0.96 3.79 -26.57
N GLY A 145 -0.01 3.30 -25.79
CA GLY A 145 0.14 1.91 -25.41
C GLY A 145 0.10 1.73 -23.90
N ALA A 146 -0.10 0.50 -23.44
CA ALA A 146 0.05 0.11 -22.04
C ALA A 146 1.30 -0.75 -21.87
N VAL A 147 2.15 -0.44 -20.90
CA VAL A 147 3.32 -1.28 -20.56
C VAL A 147 2.87 -2.70 -20.27
N THR A 148 3.58 -3.68 -20.82
CA THR A 148 3.30 -5.11 -20.61
C THR A 148 4.61 -5.89 -20.51
N GLN A 149 4.59 -7.05 -19.85
CA GLN A 149 5.74 -7.94 -19.81
C GLN A 149 5.81 -8.79 -21.07
N SER A 150 7.02 -8.99 -21.59
CA SER A 150 7.29 -9.83 -22.73
C SER A 150 8.75 -10.26 -22.69
N ASP A 151 9.01 -11.52 -23.06
CA ASP A 151 10.37 -12.01 -23.30
C ASP A 151 10.89 -11.40 -24.60
N SER A 152 11.46 -10.20 -24.48
CA SER A 152 12.01 -9.42 -25.58
C SER A 152 13.34 -8.78 -25.18
N ASN A 153 14.20 -8.55 -26.18
CA ASN A 153 15.44 -7.78 -26.00
C ASN A 153 15.21 -6.26 -25.96
N ALA A 154 13.95 -5.83 -25.86
CA ALA A 154 13.55 -4.43 -25.73
C ALA A 154 13.67 -3.95 -24.28
N ASP A 155 13.91 -2.65 -24.12
CA ASP A 155 13.94 -2.00 -22.80
C ASP A 155 12.52 -1.73 -22.27
N LEU A 156 11.56 -1.57 -23.17
CA LEU A 156 10.14 -1.35 -22.87
C LEU A 156 9.26 -2.02 -23.94
N VAL A 157 8.19 -2.68 -23.51
CA VAL A 157 7.18 -3.26 -24.40
C VAL A 157 5.81 -2.70 -24.09
N LEU A 158 5.12 -2.23 -25.13
CA LEU A 158 3.79 -1.65 -25.05
C LEU A 158 2.78 -2.53 -25.79
N ARG A 159 1.70 -2.89 -25.10
CA ARG A 159 0.49 -3.43 -25.71
C ARG A 159 -0.35 -2.30 -26.29
N VAL A 160 -0.66 -2.38 -27.59
CA VAL A 160 -1.41 -1.38 -28.34
C VAL A 160 -2.60 -2.04 -29.02
N THR A 161 -3.79 -1.47 -28.86
CA THR A 161 -5.02 -1.93 -29.51
C THR A 161 -5.37 -1.02 -30.68
N GLY A 162 -5.66 -1.59 -31.85
CA GLY A 162 -5.95 -0.88 -33.10
C GLY A 162 -4.85 -1.07 -34.16
N GLN A 163 -4.99 -0.43 -35.31
CA GLN A 163 -4.03 -0.59 -36.41
C GLN A 163 -2.67 0.04 -36.08
N VAL A 164 -1.61 -0.76 -36.23
CA VAL A 164 -0.25 -0.24 -36.29
C VAL A 164 0.17 -0.13 -37.75
N THR A 165 0.54 1.07 -38.16
CA THR A 165 0.82 1.43 -39.56
C THR A 165 2.19 0.95 -40.07
N GLN A 166 2.98 0.25 -39.24
CA GLN A 166 4.34 -0.14 -39.59
C GLN A 166 4.49 -1.65 -39.81
N ALA A 167 5.38 -2.00 -40.73
CA ALA A 167 5.70 -3.39 -41.05
C ALA A 167 6.27 -4.12 -39.82
N VAL A 168 5.80 -5.36 -39.61
CA VAL A 168 6.21 -6.22 -38.51
C VAL A 168 7.72 -6.51 -38.61
N GLY A 169 8.43 -6.40 -37.49
CA GLY A 169 9.87 -6.66 -37.39
C GLY A 169 10.80 -5.57 -37.93
N VAL A 170 10.28 -4.53 -38.60
CA VAL A 170 11.11 -3.41 -39.09
C VAL A 170 11.31 -2.39 -37.98
N ARG A 171 12.56 -1.93 -37.83
CA ARG A 171 12.93 -0.93 -36.83
C ARG A 171 12.72 0.48 -37.38
N PHE A 172 12.06 1.31 -36.59
CA PHE A 172 11.75 2.70 -36.92
C PHE A 172 12.06 3.64 -35.75
N PRO A 173 12.46 4.89 -36.05
CA PRO A 173 12.50 5.97 -35.08
C PRO A 173 11.14 6.13 -34.37
N ILE A 174 11.16 6.17 -33.03
CA ILE A 174 9.97 6.35 -32.20
C ILE A 174 10.23 7.41 -31.13
N VAL A 175 9.27 8.30 -30.93
CA VAL A 175 9.24 9.25 -29.82
C VAL A 175 8.22 8.79 -28.79
N THR A 176 8.49 9.05 -27.52
CA THR A 176 7.68 8.54 -26.41
C THR A 176 7.48 9.58 -25.34
N PHE A 177 6.37 9.51 -24.62
CA PHE A 177 6.08 10.35 -23.48
C PHE A 177 5.33 9.57 -22.42
N ALA A 178 5.82 9.64 -21.18
CA ALA A 178 5.15 9.10 -20.02
C ALA A 178 5.33 10.04 -18.84
N VAL A 179 4.39 10.00 -17.91
CA VAL A 179 4.49 10.72 -16.63
C VAL A 179 4.59 9.67 -15.53
N ALA A 180 5.54 9.87 -14.62
CA ALA A 180 5.66 9.04 -13.42
C ALA A 180 4.34 9.07 -12.62
N ASN A 181 3.92 7.92 -12.10
CA ASN A 181 2.79 7.89 -11.19
C ASN A 181 3.22 8.40 -9.80
N THR A 182 3.03 9.70 -9.57
CA THR A 182 3.39 10.33 -8.28
C THR A 182 2.31 10.24 -7.22
N MET A 183 1.13 9.67 -7.54
CA MET A 183 0.02 9.58 -6.58
C MET A 183 0.41 9.00 -5.20
N PRO A 184 1.26 7.94 -5.11
CA PRO A 184 1.70 7.45 -3.79
C PRO A 184 2.48 8.50 -3.00
N ILE A 185 3.40 9.24 -3.64
CA ILE A 185 4.21 10.27 -3.00
C ILE A 185 3.36 11.50 -2.67
N ASP A 186 2.42 11.87 -3.54
CA ASP A 186 1.47 12.95 -3.28
C ASP A 186 0.60 12.63 -2.06
N ALA A 187 0.15 11.38 -1.91
CA ALA A 187 -0.59 10.92 -0.73
C ALA A 187 0.26 10.94 0.55
N GLN A 188 1.56 10.63 0.47
CA GLN A 188 2.48 10.78 1.61
C GLN A 188 2.63 12.26 2.01
N ILE A 189 2.83 13.15 1.03
CA ILE A 189 2.94 14.60 1.27
C ILE A 189 1.66 15.13 1.92
N GLU A 190 0.50 14.72 1.40
CA GLU A 190 -0.80 15.08 1.97
C GLU A 190 -0.95 14.54 3.39
N ALA A 191 -0.68 13.25 3.63
CA ALA A 191 -0.78 12.63 4.95
C ALA A 191 0.17 13.28 5.98
N LEU A 192 1.38 13.67 5.59
CA LEU A 192 2.33 14.39 6.45
C LEU A 192 1.81 15.79 6.80
N GLY A 193 1.15 16.48 5.86
CA GLY A 193 0.49 17.76 6.14
C GLY A 193 -0.78 17.60 6.98
N GLU A 194 -1.54 16.54 6.74
CA GLU A 194 -2.76 16.17 7.46
C GLU A 194 -2.47 15.73 8.90
N ALA A 195 -1.37 15.03 9.17
CA ALA A 195 -1.05 14.52 10.51
C ALA A 195 -1.01 15.62 11.58
N SER A 196 -0.73 16.87 11.19
CA SER A 196 -0.78 18.03 12.09
C SER A 196 -2.19 18.58 12.34
N ASN A 197 -3.16 18.24 11.49
CA ASN A 197 -4.49 18.85 11.41
C ASN A 197 -5.64 17.85 11.67
N VAL A 198 -5.44 16.56 11.37
CA VAL A 198 -6.45 15.51 11.52
C VAL A 198 -6.55 15.07 12.99
N PHE A 199 -7.78 14.82 13.42
CA PHE A 199 -8.10 14.27 14.74
C PHE A 199 -8.47 12.79 14.60
N VAL A 200 -7.56 11.90 15.00
CA VAL A 200 -7.88 10.47 15.18
C VAL A 200 -8.64 10.25 16.48
N PHE A 201 -9.05 9.01 16.77
CA PHE A 201 -9.99 8.72 17.85
C PHE A 201 -9.58 9.35 19.19
N GLY A 202 -8.33 9.16 19.64
CA GLY A 202 -7.84 9.67 20.92
C GLY A 202 -7.53 11.16 20.97
N ASP A 203 -7.50 11.85 19.81
CA ASP A 203 -7.35 13.32 19.77
C ASP A 203 -8.69 14.05 19.96
N ARG A 204 -9.81 13.35 19.84
CA ARG A 204 -11.15 13.94 19.93
C ARG A 204 -11.51 14.26 21.38
N PRO A 205 -12.21 15.38 21.64
CA PRO A 205 -12.70 15.70 22.98
C PRO A 205 -13.53 14.56 23.58
N GLY A 206 -13.19 14.12 24.79
CA GLY A 206 -13.89 13.03 25.50
C GLY A 206 -13.32 11.63 25.27
N ASN A 207 -12.37 11.48 24.34
CA ASN A 207 -11.72 10.20 24.04
C ASN A 207 -10.27 10.14 24.58
N GLU A 208 -9.87 11.10 25.41
CA GLU A 208 -8.52 11.15 25.96
C GLU A 208 -8.21 9.85 26.73
N GLY A 209 -7.11 9.19 26.37
CA GLY A 209 -6.71 7.93 27.02
C GLY A 209 -7.52 6.69 26.58
N GLN A 210 -8.29 6.77 25.50
CA GLN A 210 -9.14 5.67 25.03
C GLN A 210 -8.75 5.12 23.64
N GLY A 211 -7.68 5.64 23.05
CA GLY A 211 -7.20 5.30 21.72
C GLY A 211 -5.96 6.09 21.33
N LEU A 212 -5.38 5.73 20.19
CA LEU A 212 -4.26 6.39 19.53
C LEU A 212 -4.51 7.90 19.39
N SER A 213 -3.48 8.70 19.67
CA SER A 213 -3.46 10.15 19.48
C SER A 213 -2.28 10.51 18.57
N LEU A 214 -2.52 11.15 17.42
CA LEU A 214 -1.39 11.61 16.59
C LEU A 214 -0.64 12.73 17.30
N ARG A 215 -1.37 13.61 18.01
CA ARG A 215 -0.78 14.76 18.69
C ARG A 215 0.11 14.37 19.85
N ARG A 216 -0.27 13.37 20.63
CA ARG A 216 0.49 12.99 21.81
C ARG A 216 1.48 11.85 21.55
N THR A 217 1.15 10.94 20.63
CA THR A 217 2.01 9.79 20.35
C THR A 217 3.08 10.11 19.30
N LEU A 218 2.77 10.91 18.28
CA LEU A 218 3.72 11.22 17.20
C LEU A 218 4.29 12.64 17.29
N LEU A 219 3.46 13.66 17.51
CA LEU A 219 3.90 15.06 17.60
C LEU A 219 4.55 15.35 18.97
N ALA A 220 3.97 14.95 20.09
CA ALA A 220 4.64 15.03 21.41
C ALA A 220 5.75 13.98 21.61
N HIS A 221 6.31 13.51 20.49
CA HIS A 221 7.41 12.57 20.34
C HIS A 221 7.20 11.17 20.94
N GLY A 222 6.06 10.88 21.56
CA GLY A 222 5.81 9.63 22.28
C GLY A 222 6.21 9.69 23.74
N THR A 223 6.34 10.89 24.31
CA THR A 223 6.59 11.11 25.76
C THR A 223 5.57 10.39 26.65
N GLU A 224 4.33 10.22 26.17
CA GLU A 224 3.27 9.48 26.87
C GLU A 224 3.47 7.97 26.92
N LEU A 225 4.37 7.40 26.09
CA LEU A 225 4.73 5.98 26.13
C LEU A 225 5.63 5.65 27.32
N GLU A 226 6.23 6.66 27.96
CA GLU A 226 7.06 6.47 29.14
C GLU A 226 6.21 6.15 30.37
N TYR A 227 6.54 5.04 31.04
CA TYR A 227 5.86 4.64 32.27
C TYR A 227 6.00 5.75 33.33
N GLY A 228 4.86 6.19 33.89
CA GLY A 228 4.79 7.28 34.87
C GLY A 228 4.47 8.65 34.27
N ASN A 229 4.37 8.78 32.95
CA ASN A 229 3.82 9.98 32.32
C ASN A 229 2.31 10.11 32.64
N GLN A 230 1.81 11.33 32.86
CA GLN A 230 0.39 11.59 33.10
C GLN A 230 -0.52 11.12 31.95
N GLY A 231 0.00 11.12 30.72
CA GLY A 231 -0.70 10.63 29.53
C GLY A 231 -0.58 9.13 29.29
N TYR A 232 0.12 8.37 30.14
CA TYR A 232 0.29 6.93 29.96
C TYR A 232 -0.99 6.17 30.28
N PHE A 233 -1.44 5.32 29.36
CA PHE A 233 -2.55 4.40 29.57
C PHE A 233 -2.35 3.09 28.80
N THR A 234 -3.14 2.08 29.16
CA THR A 234 -3.12 0.77 28.50
C THR A 234 -4.53 0.41 28.04
N LEU A 235 -4.65 -0.07 26.81
CA LEU A 235 -5.91 -0.54 26.24
C LEU A 235 -5.96 -2.06 26.24
N ASP A 236 -7.17 -2.56 26.49
CA ASP A 236 -7.54 -3.96 26.37
C ASP A 236 -8.71 -4.07 25.39
N VAL A 237 -8.50 -4.78 24.29
CA VAL A 237 -9.51 -4.94 23.22
C VAL A 237 -10.78 -5.58 23.73
N ARG A 238 -10.68 -6.42 24.77
CA ARG A 238 -11.84 -7.03 25.43
C ARG A 238 -12.81 -5.99 25.99
N GLN A 239 -12.29 -4.89 26.49
CA GLN A 239 -13.09 -3.78 27.04
C GLN A 239 -13.72 -2.92 25.93
N MET A 240 -13.15 -2.97 24.72
CA MET A 240 -13.66 -2.25 23.55
C MET A 240 -14.61 -3.10 22.70
N SER A 241 -14.67 -4.40 22.98
CA SER A 241 -15.41 -5.38 22.20
C SER A 241 -16.91 -5.32 22.49
N PRO A 242 -17.78 -5.38 21.46
CA PRO A 242 -19.22 -5.52 21.65
C PRO A 242 -19.64 -6.96 22.03
N ILE A 243 -18.70 -7.90 22.13
CA ILE A 243 -18.97 -9.32 22.40
C ILE A 243 -19.04 -9.56 23.92
N SER A 244 -19.87 -10.49 24.40
CA SER A 244 -19.95 -10.79 25.84
C SER A 244 -18.65 -11.41 26.38
N PRO A 245 -18.25 -11.17 27.64
CA PRO A 245 -16.98 -11.65 28.20
C PRO A 245 -16.75 -13.17 28.07
N GLU A 246 -17.81 -13.97 28.20
CA GLU A 246 -17.74 -15.43 28.08
C GLU A 246 -17.34 -15.84 26.66
N ASN A 247 -17.97 -15.22 25.67
CA ASN A 247 -17.67 -15.44 24.25
C ASN A 247 -16.29 -14.87 23.87
N GLN A 248 -15.87 -13.76 24.50
CA GLN A 248 -14.53 -13.21 24.26
C GLN A 248 -13.45 -14.20 24.70
N GLN A 249 -13.59 -14.78 25.90
CA GLN A 249 -12.64 -15.75 26.44
C GLN A 249 -12.58 -17.00 25.55
N GLU A 250 -13.74 -17.55 25.18
CA GLU A 250 -13.83 -18.70 24.28
C GLU A 250 -13.13 -18.44 22.93
N ARG A 251 -13.37 -17.28 22.32
CA ARG A 251 -12.77 -16.90 21.03
C ARG A 251 -11.25 -16.80 21.14
N LEU A 252 -10.74 -16.18 22.19
CA LEU A 252 -9.31 -16.02 22.42
C LEU A 252 -8.62 -17.36 22.70
N GLU A 253 -9.23 -18.24 23.51
CA GLU A 253 -8.74 -19.60 23.76
C GLU A 253 -8.73 -20.45 22.48
N HIS A 254 -9.77 -20.35 21.66
CA HIS A 254 -9.83 -21.05 20.38
C HIS A 254 -8.68 -20.61 19.45
N ILE A 255 -8.49 -19.30 19.29
CA ILE A 255 -7.40 -18.71 18.51
C ILE A 255 -6.02 -19.17 19.01
N TRP A 256 -5.87 -19.22 20.34
CA TRP A 256 -4.65 -19.69 20.98
C TRP A 256 -4.28 -21.11 20.59
N HIS A 257 -5.24 -22.03 20.65
CA HIS A 257 -5.05 -23.43 20.27
C HIS A 257 -4.85 -23.60 18.76
N THR A 258 -5.54 -22.81 17.93
CA THR A 258 -5.46 -22.91 16.47
C THR A 258 -4.09 -22.48 15.92
N PHE A 259 -3.49 -21.41 16.46
CA PHE A 259 -2.25 -20.87 15.89
C PHE A 259 -0.95 -21.41 16.49
N ARG A 260 -1.01 -22.13 17.62
CA ARG A 260 0.16 -22.78 18.27
C ARG A 260 1.36 -21.84 18.39
N LEU A 261 1.11 -20.64 18.92
CA LEU A 261 2.15 -19.62 19.12
C LEU A 261 3.17 -20.09 20.15
N ASP A 262 4.46 -19.86 19.90
CA ASP A 262 5.50 -20.05 20.91
C ASP A 262 5.42 -18.97 22.02
N GLU A 263 6.20 -19.12 23.09
CA GLU A 263 6.15 -18.20 24.24
C GLU A 263 6.40 -16.73 23.87
N THR A 264 7.28 -16.46 22.90
CA THR A 264 7.62 -15.09 22.48
C THR A 264 6.50 -14.50 21.63
N GLN A 265 5.99 -15.27 20.67
CA GLN A 265 4.85 -14.89 19.82
C GLN A 265 3.58 -14.67 20.65
N ARG A 266 3.38 -15.51 21.66
CA ARG A 266 2.30 -15.44 22.64
C ARG A 266 2.35 -14.15 23.47
N ARG A 267 3.53 -13.77 23.95
CA ARG A 267 3.72 -12.48 24.64
C ARG A 267 3.41 -11.31 23.72
N ALA A 268 3.91 -11.34 22.49
CA ALA A 268 3.64 -10.29 21.49
C ALA A 268 2.15 -10.19 21.14
N PHE A 269 1.46 -11.33 21.02
CA PHE A 269 0.03 -11.41 20.84
C PHE A 269 -0.73 -10.78 22.01
N MET A 270 -0.43 -11.18 23.25
CA MET A 270 -1.09 -10.64 24.45
C MET A 270 -0.86 -9.13 24.60
N ALA A 271 0.37 -8.66 24.35
CA ALA A 271 0.68 -7.23 24.36
C ALA A 271 -0.14 -6.44 23.32
N SER A 272 -0.43 -7.06 22.17
CA SER A 272 -1.15 -6.42 21.06
C SER A 272 -2.68 -6.51 21.15
N VAL A 273 -3.20 -7.26 22.13
CA VAL A 273 -4.65 -7.46 22.31
C VAL A 273 -5.12 -6.99 23.69
N THR A 274 -4.30 -7.09 24.73
CA THR A 274 -4.73 -6.85 26.12
C THR A 274 -3.90 -5.82 26.88
N GLN A 275 -2.71 -5.46 26.37
CA GLN A 275 -1.78 -4.55 27.05
C GLN A 275 -1.20 -3.52 26.09
N ILE A 276 -2.06 -2.89 25.29
CA ILE A 276 -1.63 -1.96 24.24
C ILE A 276 -1.34 -0.59 24.85
N VAL A 277 -0.10 -0.14 24.78
CA VAL A 277 0.33 1.13 25.39
C VAL A 277 -0.05 2.30 24.48
N CYS A 278 -0.85 3.23 25.00
CA CYS A 278 -1.28 4.46 24.30
C CYS A 278 -1.82 4.22 22.87
N GLY A 279 -2.46 3.08 22.62
CA GLY A 279 -2.97 2.72 21.29
C GLY A 279 -1.90 2.29 20.28
N VAL A 280 -0.67 1.99 20.70
CA VAL A 280 0.42 1.50 19.84
C VAL A 280 0.96 0.16 20.34
N SER A 281 1.13 -0.77 19.41
CA SER A 281 1.86 -2.02 19.61
C SER A 281 2.96 -2.18 18.56
N LEU A 282 4.17 -2.49 19.00
CA LEU A 282 5.33 -2.71 18.14
C LEU A 282 5.78 -4.17 18.27
N ILE A 283 5.79 -4.90 17.16
CA ILE A 283 6.25 -6.28 17.11
C ILE A 283 7.47 -6.35 16.20
N GLN A 284 8.60 -6.65 16.81
CA GLN A 284 9.79 -7.02 16.09
C GLN A 284 9.81 -8.53 15.87
N GLY A 285 10.12 -8.95 14.64
CA GLY A 285 10.52 -10.34 14.40
C GLY A 285 11.66 -10.43 13.39
N PRO A 286 12.78 -11.07 13.73
CA PRO A 286 13.83 -11.43 12.78
C PRO A 286 13.33 -12.34 11.63
N PRO A 287 14.15 -12.63 10.59
CA PRO A 287 13.77 -13.59 9.56
C PRO A 287 13.49 -14.97 10.18
N GLY A 288 12.42 -15.65 9.73
CA GLY A 288 12.09 -17.00 10.19
C GLY A 288 11.44 -17.13 11.57
N THR A 289 11.22 -16.05 12.32
CA THR A 289 10.66 -16.10 13.69
C THR A 289 9.13 -16.15 13.76
N GLY A 290 8.47 -16.37 12.61
CA GLY A 290 7.00 -16.47 12.56
C GLY A 290 6.24 -15.16 12.70
N LYS A 291 6.82 -14.01 12.30
CA LYS A 291 6.14 -12.70 12.23
C LYS A 291 4.72 -12.78 11.67
N SER A 292 4.56 -13.40 10.50
CA SER A 292 3.27 -13.53 9.83
C SER A 292 2.30 -14.42 10.62
N SER A 293 2.79 -15.40 11.39
CA SER A 293 1.95 -16.21 12.28
C SER A 293 1.39 -15.37 13.42
N THR A 294 2.22 -14.54 14.06
CA THR A 294 1.80 -13.60 15.11
C THR A 294 0.85 -12.54 14.56
N ALA A 295 1.17 -11.94 13.41
CA ALA A 295 0.33 -10.95 12.74
C ALA A 295 -1.08 -11.51 12.47
N LYS A 296 -1.15 -12.69 11.83
CA LYS A 296 -2.39 -13.40 11.57
C LYS A 296 -3.19 -13.67 12.85
N ALA A 297 -2.55 -14.12 13.93
CA ALA A 297 -3.23 -14.37 15.19
C ALA A 297 -3.86 -13.10 15.77
N ILE A 298 -3.11 -11.98 15.79
CA ILE A 298 -3.60 -10.67 16.27
C ILE A 298 -4.79 -10.20 15.44
N VAL A 299 -4.69 -10.33 14.11
CA VAL A 299 -5.76 -9.94 13.18
C VAL A 299 -7.02 -10.77 13.43
N CYS A 300 -6.90 -12.09 13.53
CA CYS A 300 -8.04 -12.96 13.84
C CYS A 300 -8.63 -12.64 15.23
N ALA A 301 -7.81 -12.34 16.24
CA ALA A 301 -8.29 -12.02 17.58
C ALA A 301 -9.07 -10.71 17.62
N ALA A 302 -8.51 -9.63 17.08
CA ALA A 302 -9.22 -8.35 17.03
C ALA A 302 -10.51 -8.45 16.21
N ALA A 303 -10.51 -9.16 15.08
CA ALA A 303 -11.69 -9.32 14.24
C ALA A 303 -12.76 -10.17 14.95
N ALA A 304 -12.35 -11.27 15.58
CA ALA A 304 -13.23 -12.14 16.36
C ALA A 304 -13.76 -11.43 17.62
N LEU A 305 -13.05 -10.45 18.17
CA LEU A 305 -13.55 -9.57 19.23
C LEU A 305 -14.43 -8.43 18.68
N GLY A 306 -14.79 -8.44 17.40
CA GLY A 306 -15.75 -7.50 16.86
C GLY A 306 -15.15 -6.18 16.36
N CYS A 307 -13.84 -6.01 16.34
CA CYS A 307 -13.20 -4.82 15.77
C CYS A 307 -13.15 -4.88 14.23
N LYS A 308 -13.25 -3.72 13.57
CA LYS A 308 -12.94 -3.59 12.13
C LYS A 308 -11.43 -3.35 11.96
N ILE A 309 -10.82 -4.03 10.98
CA ILE A 309 -9.35 -4.05 10.80
C ILE A 309 -8.96 -3.57 9.41
N LEU A 310 -8.11 -2.55 9.36
CA LEU A 310 -7.39 -2.16 8.16
C LEU A 310 -6.00 -2.82 8.16
N LEU A 311 -5.81 -3.81 7.29
CA LEU A 311 -4.51 -4.42 7.03
C LEU A 311 -3.77 -3.63 5.96
N VAL A 312 -2.55 -3.20 6.27
CA VAL A 312 -1.71 -2.43 5.35
C VAL A 312 -0.29 -2.97 5.22
N ALA A 313 0.32 -2.73 4.06
CA ALA A 313 1.75 -2.95 3.82
C ALA A 313 2.25 -1.97 2.75
N GLY A 314 3.56 -1.77 2.66
CA GLY A 314 4.19 -0.89 1.66
C GLY A 314 4.08 -1.38 0.21
N SER A 315 3.78 -2.67 -0.02
CA SER A 315 3.70 -3.25 -1.37
C SER A 315 2.50 -4.17 -1.57
N ASN A 316 2.02 -4.30 -2.81
CA ASN A 316 0.94 -5.23 -3.15
C ASN A 316 1.30 -6.67 -2.76
N LYS A 317 2.51 -7.12 -3.07
CA LYS A 317 2.98 -8.47 -2.71
C LYS A 317 3.00 -8.69 -1.20
N GLY A 318 3.45 -7.69 -0.42
CA GLY A 318 3.46 -7.77 1.04
C GLY A 318 2.06 -7.96 1.62
N ILE A 319 1.10 -7.14 1.18
CA ILE A 319 -0.27 -7.26 1.67
C ILE A 319 -0.97 -8.52 1.15
N ASP A 320 -0.68 -8.96 -0.08
CA ASP A 320 -1.25 -10.19 -0.64
C ASP A 320 -0.78 -11.41 0.18
N ASN A 321 0.52 -11.48 0.54
CA ASN A 321 1.06 -12.52 1.39
C ASN A 321 0.35 -12.58 2.76
N LEU A 322 0.21 -11.44 3.45
CA LEU A 322 -0.46 -11.41 4.74
C LEU A 322 -1.93 -11.81 4.62
N ALA A 323 -2.67 -11.22 3.67
CA ALA A 323 -4.07 -11.52 3.44
C ALA A 323 -4.29 -13.00 3.12
N GLU A 324 -3.42 -13.61 2.31
CA GLU A 324 -3.47 -15.05 2.02
C GLU A 324 -3.32 -15.90 3.28
N THR A 325 -2.39 -15.54 4.19
CA THR A 325 -2.21 -16.31 5.42
C THR A 325 -3.42 -16.23 6.35
N VAL A 326 -4.08 -15.07 6.42
CA VAL A 326 -5.33 -14.88 7.16
C VAL A 326 -6.44 -15.72 6.53
N ILE A 327 -6.66 -15.58 5.22
CA ILE A 327 -7.68 -16.35 4.48
C ILE A 327 -7.48 -17.86 4.63
N LYS A 328 -6.24 -18.35 4.52
CA LYS A 328 -5.93 -19.78 4.69
C LYS A 328 -6.30 -20.27 6.08
N ALA A 329 -6.18 -19.44 7.12
CA ALA A 329 -6.65 -19.79 8.45
C ALA A 329 -8.17 -19.77 8.56
N LEU A 330 -8.83 -18.73 8.03
CA LEU A 330 -10.30 -18.65 8.03
C LEU A 330 -10.93 -19.85 7.29
N ARG A 331 -10.40 -20.25 6.13
CA ARG A 331 -10.92 -21.39 5.36
C ARG A 331 -10.76 -22.75 6.04
N ARG A 332 -9.82 -22.88 6.99
CA ARG A 332 -9.58 -24.13 7.72
C ARG A 332 -10.44 -24.26 8.97
N ASP A 333 -11.14 -23.20 9.35
CA ASP A 333 -11.81 -23.10 10.65
C ASP A 333 -13.10 -22.27 10.50
N GLU A 334 -14.23 -22.96 10.43
CA GLU A 334 -15.55 -22.36 10.24
C GLU A 334 -15.90 -21.35 11.35
N ARG A 335 -15.40 -21.57 12.59
CA ARG A 335 -15.63 -20.64 13.70
C ARG A 335 -14.90 -19.33 13.46
N LEU A 336 -13.62 -19.41 13.08
CA LEU A 336 -12.85 -18.21 12.72
C LEU A 336 -13.44 -17.49 11.53
N GLN A 337 -13.88 -18.22 10.49
CA GLN A 337 -14.54 -17.63 9.33
C GLN A 337 -15.80 -16.86 9.73
N HIS A 338 -16.62 -17.44 10.61
CA HIS A 338 -17.83 -16.79 11.11
C HIS A 338 -17.51 -15.55 11.95
N TRP A 339 -16.57 -15.63 12.89
CA TRP A 339 -16.24 -14.51 13.78
C TRP A 339 -15.51 -13.36 13.09
N CYS A 340 -14.60 -13.67 12.17
CA CYS A 340 -13.78 -12.67 11.49
C CYS A 340 -14.49 -12.02 10.29
N GLY A 341 -15.64 -12.55 9.86
CA GLY A 341 -16.46 -11.97 8.80
C GLY A 341 -15.76 -11.86 7.44
N GLN A 342 -16.22 -10.90 6.63
CA GLN A 342 -15.73 -10.72 5.26
C GLN A 342 -14.39 -9.96 5.23
N LEU A 343 -13.41 -10.53 4.52
CA LEU A 343 -12.17 -9.86 4.14
C LEU A 343 -12.29 -9.32 2.70
N VAL A 344 -11.91 -8.06 2.50
CA VAL A 344 -11.88 -7.40 1.19
C VAL A 344 -10.47 -6.96 0.85
N ARG A 345 -9.92 -7.46 -0.27
CA ARG A 345 -8.66 -6.96 -0.84
C ARG A 345 -8.95 -5.77 -1.74
N PHE A 346 -8.66 -4.57 -1.24
CA PHE A 346 -8.94 -3.29 -1.89
C PHE A 346 -7.71 -2.74 -2.62
N ARG A 347 -7.87 -2.33 -3.87
CA ARG A 347 -6.85 -1.71 -4.74
C ARG A 347 -7.38 -0.39 -5.29
N THR A 348 -6.64 0.27 -6.19
CA THR A 348 -7.11 1.51 -6.80
C THR A 348 -8.47 1.32 -7.50
N PRO A 349 -9.41 2.27 -7.40
CA PRO A 349 -10.72 2.18 -8.07
C PRO A 349 -10.60 1.89 -9.57
N ARG A 350 -9.60 2.48 -10.23
CA ARG A 350 -9.31 2.24 -11.65
C ARG A 350 -8.93 0.79 -11.94
N TYR A 351 -7.99 0.22 -11.19
CA TYR A 351 -7.58 -1.18 -11.36
C TYR A 351 -8.78 -2.11 -11.18
N GLN A 352 -9.55 -1.88 -10.13
CA GLN A 352 -10.68 -2.74 -9.77
C GLN A 352 -11.79 -2.68 -10.83
N LEU A 353 -12.12 -1.49 -11.33
CA LEU A 353 -13.10 -1.32 -12.41
C LEU A 353 -12.63 -1.96 -13.73
N GLU A 354 -11.35 -1.85 -14.06
CA GLU A 354 -10.78 -2.50 -15.25
C GLU A 354 -10.88 -4.04 -15.16
N ARG A 355 -10.62 -4.61 -13.98
CA ARG A 355 -10.84 -6.04 -13.73
C ARG A 355 -12.31 -6.44 -13.79
N ALA A 356 -13.21 -5.63 -13.22
CA ALA A 356 -14.65 -5.87 -13.27
C ALA A 356 -15.20 -5.89 -14.72
N ARG A 357 -14.57 -5.16 -15.64
CA ARG A 357 -14.91 -5.12 -17.07
C ARG A 357 -14.37 -6.31 -17.87
N GLY A 358 -13.64 -7.23 -17.23
CA GLY A 358 -13.07 -8.42 -17.88
C GLY A 358 -11.65 -8.22 -18.42
N GLY A 359 -10.88 -7.25 -17.90
CA GLY A 359 -9.46 -7.12 -18.26
C GLY A 359 -8.65 -8.36 -17.86
N GLU A 360 -7.99 -8.99 -18.84
CA GLU A 360 -7.17 -10.22 -18.70
C GLU A 360 -6.21 -10.18 -17.50
N SER A 361 -6.30 -11.19 -16.65
CA SER A 361 -5.33 -11.47 -15.59
C SER A 361 -4.16 -12.30 -16.13
N SER A 362 -2.94 -11.83 -15.89
CA SER A 362 -1.72 -12.65 -15.90
C SER A 362 -1.55 -13.50 -14.63
N ASP A 363 -2.50 -13.41 -13.68
CA ASP A 363 -2.42 -14.09 -12.39
C ASP A 363 -3.13 -15.46 -12.41
N GLU A 364 -2.59 -16.40 -13.19
CA GLU A 364 -2.88 -17.82 -13.01
C GLU A 364 -2.41 -18.25 -11.61
N GLY A 365 -3.34 -18.50 -10.69
CA GLY A 365 -3.04 -19.02 -9.34
C GLY A 365 -3.33 -18.09 -8.15
N ASP A 366 -4.04 -16.96 -8.35
CA ASP A 366 -4.36 -16.04 -7.25
C ASP A 366 -5.33 -16.67 -6.22
N ASN A 367 -4.79 -17.10 -5.08
CA ASN A 367 -5.55 -17.59 -3.93
C ASN A 367 -6.52 -16.54 -3.34
N LEU A 368 -6.30 -15.26 -3.66
CA LEU A 368 -7.11 -14.12 -3.23
C LEU A 368 -8.23 -13.74 -4.19
N SER A 369 -8.34 -14.39 -5.36
CA SER A 369 -9.32 -14.04 -6.41
C SER A 369 -10.72 -13.76 -5.86
N ASN A 370 -11.25 -14.65 -5.01
CA ASN A 370 -12.60 -14.52 -4.42
C ASN A 370 -12.74 -13.43 -3.35
N TYR A 371 -11.66 -12.77 -2.94
CA TYR A 371 -11.64 -11.71 -1.93
C TYR A 371 -11.27 -10.35 -2.51
N GLN A 372 -10.91 -10.28 -3.80
CA GLN A 372 -10.66 -9.02 -4.47
C GLN A 372 -11.94 -8.19 -4.48
N ALA A 373 -11.85 -6.89 -4.19
CA ALA A 373 -13.05 -6.05 -4.08
C ALA A 373 -13.88 -6.07 -5.36
N HIS A 374 -13.26 -6.10 -6.55
CA HIS A 374 -14.00 -6.18 -7.81
C HIS A 374 -14.84 -7.45 -7.94
N VAL A 375 -14.33 -8.61 -7.50
CA VAL A 375 -15.09 -9.86 -7.51
C VAL A 375 -16.26 -9.77 -6.54
N LEU A 376 -16.01 -9.27 -5.32
CA LEU A 376 -17.05 -9.10 -4.31
C LEU A 376 -18.11 -8.08 -4.74
N THR A 377 -17.73 -7.00 -5.42
CA THR A 377 -18.64 -6.00 -5.97
C THR A 377 -19.52 -6.57 -7.07
N ILE A 378 -18.96 -7.36 -7.99
CA ILE A 378 -19.76 -8.04 -9.01
C ILE A 378 -20.71 -9.05 -8.38
N LYS A 379 -20.26 -9.81 -7.38
CA LYS A 379 -21.13 -10.73 -6.63
C LYS A 379 -22.28 -10.00 -5.95
N TYR A 380 -21.98 -8.93 -5.20
CA TYR A 380 -22.98 -8.07 -4.57
C TYR A 380 -23.99 -7.56 -5.60
N ALA A 381 -23.51 -7.06 -6.75
CA ALA A 381 -24.37 -6.52 -7.79
C ALA A 381 -25.31 -7.56 -8.42
N HIS A 382 -24.86 -8.81 -8.59
CA HIS A 382 -25.73 -9.90 -9.02
C HIS A 382 -26.80 -10.22 -7.98
N GLU A 383 -26.40 -10.36 -6.71
CA GLU A 383 -27.30 -10.72 -5.61
C GLU A 383 -28.36 -9.64 -5.33
N HIS A 384 -28.05 -8.37 -5.63
CA HIS A 384 -28.89 -7.22 -5.33
C HIS A 384 -29.44 -6.51 -6.58
N ALA A 385 -29.37 -7.11 -7.77
CA ALA A 385 -29.85 -6.49 -9.01
C ALA A 385 -31.36 -6.15 -8.99
N THR A 386 -32.16 -6.84 -8.16
CA THR A 386 -33.60 -6.57 -8.02
C THR A 386 -33.89 -5.49 -6.98
N THR A 387 -33.05 -5.32 -5.97
CA THR A 387 -33.28 -4.46 -4.80
C THR A 387 -32.49 -3.15 -4.83
N ASP A 388 -31.29 -3.14 -5.42
CA ASP A 388 -30.40 -1.98 -5.54
C ASP A 388 -30.33 -1.50 -7.00
N LYS A 389 -30.71 -0.24 -7.22
CA LYS A 389 -30.70 0.38 -8.56
C LYS A 389 -29.30 0.49 -9.16
N TYR A 390 -28.27 0.71 -8.33
CA TYR A 390 -26.88 0.84 -8.78
C TYR A 390 -26.32 -0.53 -9.16
N ALA A 391 -26.64 -1.58 -8.39
CA ALA A 391 -26.33 -2.96 -8.73
C ALA A 391 -26.91 -3.36 -10.09
N ARG A 392 -28.19 -3.04 -10.33
CA ARG A 392 -28.84 -3.29 -11.63
C ARG A 392 -28.16 -2.54 -12.78
N SER A 393 -27.98 -1.23 -12.63
CA SER A 393 -27.36 -0.37 -13.64
C SER A 393 -25.92 -0.80 -13.94
N LEU A 394 -25.16 -1.20 -12.92
CA LEU A 394 -23.81 -1.75 -13.08
C LEU A 394 -23.82 -2.99 -13.97
N MET A 395 -24.71 -3.94 -13.69
CA MET A 395 -24.84 -5.19 -14.45
C MET A 395 -25.23 -4.94 -15.91
N GLU A 396 -26.21 -4.08 -16.15
CA GLU A 396 -26.64 -3.68 -17.50
C GLU A 396 -25.51 -3.01 -18.29
N ARG A 397 -24.78 -2.07 -17.66
CA ARG A 397 -23.68 -1.35 -18.31
C ARG A 397 -22.46 -2.22 -18.57
N LEU A 398 -22.14 -3.17 -17.68
CA LEU A 398 -21.08 -4.15 -17.92
C LEU A 398 -21.44 -5.09 -19.06
N ALA A 399 -22.70 -5.52 -19.15
CA ALA A 399 -23.17 -6.30 -20.29
C ALA A 399 -23.08 -5.50 -21.60
N ALA A 400 -23.47 -4.23 -21.58
CA ALA A 400 -23.34 -3.34 -22.74
C ALA A 400 -21.86 -3.10 -23.15
N ASP A 401 -20.95 -2.91 -22.19
CA ASP A 401 -19.51 -2.70 -22.44
C ASP A 401 -18.84 -3.91 -23.10
N LYS A 402 -19.34 -5.13 -22.84
CA LYS A 402 -18.89 -6.36 -23.53
C LYS A 402 -19.36 -6.45 -24.98
N GLN A 403 -20.52 -5.87 -25.29
CA GLN A 403 -21.12 -5.94 -26.62
C GLN A 403 -20.72 -4.77 -27.53
N ARG A 404 -20.47 -3.60 -26.95
CA ARG A 404 -20.12 -2.38 -27.69
C ARG A 404 -19.23 -1.45 -26.87
N LEU A 405 -18.58 -0.54 -27.57
CA LEU A 405 -17.86 0.56 -26.92
C LEU A 405 -18.87 1.52 -26.26
N LEU A 406 -18.75 1.69 -24.95
CA LEU A 406 -19.52 2.68 -24.20
C LEU A 406 -19.09 4.12 -24.52
N SER A 407 -20.06 5.04 -24.53
CA SER A 407 -19.83 6.48 -24.62
C SER A 407 -19.07 7.01 -23.40
N ARG A 408 -18.58 8.25 -23.46
CA ARG A 408 -17.89 8.89 -22.33
C ARG A 408 -18.80 9.02 -21.10
N GLU A 409 -20.05 9.38 -21.32
CA GLU A 409 -21.09 9.53 -20.28
C GLU A 409 -21.41 8.17 -19.67
N GLU A 410 -21.58 7.14 -20.50
CA GLU A 410 -21.86 5.78 -20.03
C GLU A 410 -20.72 5.19 -19.20
N ARG A 411 -19.47 5.44 -19.58
CA ARG A 411 -18.29 5.05 -18.79
C ARG A 411 -18.25 5.77 -17.44
N LYS A 412 -18.64 7.05 -17.41
CA LYS A 412 -18.73 7.83 -16.16
C LYS A 412 -19.82 7.25 -15.25
N CYS A 413 -20.99 6.92 -15.80
CA CYS A 413 -22.06 6.27 -15.05
C CYS A 413 -21.65 4.88 -14.56
N LEU A 414 -21.05 4.04 -15.43
CA LEU A 414 -20.53 2.73 -15.06
C LEU A 414 -19.54 2.81 -13.88
N LYS A 415 -18.62 3.78 -13.93
CA LYS A 415 -17.70 4.05 -12.83
C LYS A 415 -18.45 4.39 -11.54
N GLY A 416 -19.44 5.30 -11.61
CA GLY A 416 -20.22 5.71 -10.45
C GLY A 416 -21.06 4.58 -9.85
N ASP A 417 -21.71 3.76 -10.69
CA ASP A 417 -22.48 2.60 -10.26
C ASP A 417 -21.57 1.56 -9.58
N TYR A 418 -20.40 1.31 -10.16
CA TYR A 418 -19.39 0.43 -9.58
C TYR A 418 -18.90 0.95 -8.21
N GLU A 419 -18.52 2.22 -8.11
CA GLU A 419 -18.06 2.83 -6.85
C GLU A 419 -19.14 2.76 -5.77
N ARG A 420 -20.42 2.93 -6.12
CA ARG A 420 -21.54 2.75 -5.18
C ARG A 420 -21.63 1.32 -4.66
N CYS A 421 -21.54 0.32 -5.52
CA CYS A 421 -21.54 -1.07 -5.07
C CYS A 421 -20.28 -1.44 -4.26
N VAL A 422 -19.12 -0.82 -4.52
CA VAL A 422 -17.92 -1.00 -3.67
C VAL A 422 -18.16 -0.49 -2.26
N LEU A 423 -18.86 0.64 -2.08
CA LEU A 423 -19.16 1.17 -0.75
C LEU A 423 -19.98 0.18 0.09
N GLU A 424 -20.96 -0.50 -0.51
CA GLU A 424 -21.77 -1.54 0.14
C GLU A 424 -20.92 -2.76 0.56
N VAL A 425 -19.97 -3.17 -0.29
CA VAL A 425 -19.02 -4.23 0.04
C VAL A 425 -18.11 -3.82 1.21
N LEU A 426 -17.60 -2.59 1.19
CA LEU A 426 -16.73 -2.08 2.27
C LEU A 426 -17.48 -1.90 3.59
N GLU A 427 -18.76 -1.51 3.55
CA GLU A 427 -19.59 -1.36 4.75
C GLU A 427 -19.70 -2.67 5.53
N ASN A 428 -19.93 -3.77 4.81
CA ASN A 428 -20.07 -5.13 5.36
C ASN A 428 -18.71 -5.80 5.67
N ALA A 429 -17.60 -5.21 5.26
CA ALA A 429 -16.28 -5.74 5.52
C ALA A 429 -15.90 -5.64 7.02
N LYS A 430 -15.32 -6.72 7.54
CA LYS A 430 -14.67 -6.72 8.85
C LYS A 430 -13.17 -6.44 8.73
N ILE A 431 -12.57 -6.94 7.66
CA ILE A 431 -11.15 -6.78 7.37
C ILE A 431 -11.00 -6.20 5.97
N VAL A 432 -10.31 -5.07 5.84
CA VAL A 432 -9.92 -4.51 4.53
C VAL A 432 -8.41 -4.57 4.40
N ALA A 433 -7.92 -5.25 3.38
CA ALA A 433 -6.51 -5.37 3.06
C ALA A 433 -6.15 -4.47 1.88
N THR A 434 -5.21 -3.55 2.09
CA THR A 434 -4.80 -2.57 1.07
C THR A 434 -3.31 -2.20 1.22
N THR A 435 -2.72 -1.52 0.25
CA THR A 435 -1.38 -0.95 0.45
C THR A 435 -1.48 0.37 1.21
N LEU A 436 -0.41 0.80 1.88
CA LEU A 436 -0.36 2.10 2.57
C LEU A 436 -0.78 3.25 1.63
N SER A 437 -0.24 3.26 0.40
CA SER A 437 -0.62 4.24 -0.63
C SER A 437 -2.09 4.16 -1.07
N ASN A 438 -2.70 2.98 -1.07
CA ASN A 438 -4.11 2.82 -1.44
C ASN A 438 -5.05 3.11 -0.26
N ALA A 439 -4.55 3.20 0.97
CA ALA A 439 -5.33 3.63 2.12
C ALA A 439 -5.77 5.10 2.00
N SER A 440 -5.13 5.89 1.12
CA SER A 440 -5.52 7.28 0.84
C SER A 440 -6.72 7.42 -0.09
N GLN A 441 -7.14 6.35 -0.76
CA GLN A 441 -8.19 6.44 -1.77
C GLN A 441 -9.50 6.93 -1.15
N ASP A 442 -10.11 7.97 -1.74
CA ASP A 442 -11.36 8.58 -1.29
C ASP A 442 -12.45 7.54 -1.07
N LEU A 443 -12.55 6.55 -1.96
CA LEU A 443 -13.55 5.50 -1.87
C LEU A 443 -13.46 4.70 -0.57
N LEU A 444 -12.25 4.46 -0.05
CA LEU A 444 -12.04 3.79 1.23
C LEU A 444 -12.27 4.76 2.41
N ARG A 445 -11.70 5.97 2.34
CA ARG A 445 -11.79 6.97 3.43
C ARG A 445 -13.21 7.49 3.65
N SER A 446 -13.97 7.68 2.58
CA SER A 446 -15.37 8.14 2.61
C SER A 446 -16.38 7.03 2.90
N SER A 447 -15.95 5.76 2.89
CA SER A 447 -16.85 4.64 3.17
C SER A 447 -17.27 4.56 4.65
N SER A 448 -18.30 3.76 4.90
CA SER A 448 -18.76 3.33 6.23
C SER A 448 -17.78 2.38 6.93
N PHE A 449 -16.70 1.96 6.26
CA PHE A 449 -15.63 1.18 6.88
C PHE A 449 -14.78 2.05 7.79
N LYS A 450 -15.05 1.97 9.10
CA LYS A 450 -14.34 2.69 10.16
C LYS A 450 -13.49 1.70 10.96
N PRO A 451 -12.21 1.50 10.63
CA PRO A 451 -11.36 0.56 11.35
C PRO A 451 -11.06 1.05 12.77
N ASP A 452 -11.16 0.16 13.76
CA ASP A 452 -10.64 0.37 15.11
C ASP A 452 -9.12 0.07 15.15
N PHE A 453 -8.73 -0.90 14.34
CA PHE A 453 -7.37 -1.44 14.23
C PHE A 453 -6.76 -1.14 12.88
N VAL A 454 -5.53 -0.64 12.91
CA VAL A 454 -4.65 -0.63 11.74
C VAL A 454 -3.49 -1.57 12.04
N VAL A 455 -3.24 -2.56 11.17
CA VAL A 455 -2.13 -3.49 11.30
C VAL A 455 -1.24 -3.34 10.08
N CYS A 456 -0.02 -2.86 10.30
CA CYS A 456 0.97 -2.66 9.25
C CYS A 456 2.02 -3.77 9.32
N ASP A 457 2.06 -4.62 8.30
CA ASP A 457 3.12 -5.62 8.14
C ASP A 457 4.24 -5.08 7.26
N GLU A 458 5.46 -5.58 7.48
CA GLU A 458 6.69 -5.03 6.92
C GLU A 458 6.85 -3.53 7.19
N ALA A 459 6.38 -3.05 8.36
CA ALA A 459 6.40 -1.64 8.74
C ALA A 459 7.81 -1.05 8.75
N ALA A 460 8.83 -1.85 9.09
CA ALA A 460 10.24 -1.43 9.08
C ALA A 460 10.78 -1.12 7.68
N GLN A 461 10.10 -1.57 6.61
CA GLN A 461 10.48 -1.29 5.23
C GLN A 461 9.76 -0.07 4.65
N CYS A 462 8.79 0.50 5.37
CA CYS A 462 7.97 1.61 4.91
C CYS A 462 8.54 2.94 5.41
N GLN A 463 8.36 4.00 4.62
CA GLN A 463 8.70 5.34 5.11
C GLN A 463 7.66 5.84 6.12
N GLU A 464 8.09 6.76 6.99
CA GLU A 464 7.19 7.38 7.99
C GLU A 464 5.97 8.04 7.32
N GLY A 465 6.17 8.73 6.20
CA GLY A 465 5.09 9.36 5.43
C GLY A 465 4.09 8.35 4.85
N GLU A 466 4.50 7.12 4.55
CA GLU A 466 3.60 6.07 4.08
C GLU A 466 2.75 5.51 5.22
N ILE A 467 3.36 5.26 6.37
CA ILE A 467 2.65 4.79 7.57
C ILE A 467 1.65 5.85 8.03
N ALA A 468 2.01 7.14 7.92
CA ALA A 468 1.14 8.27 8.23
C ALA A 468 -0.20 8.22 7.49
N ILE A 469 -0.23 7.75 6.22
CA ILE A 469 -1.47 7.64 5.43
C ILE A 469 -2.52 6.78 6.14
N ALA A 470 -2.09 5.67 6.75
CA ALA A 470 -2.98 4.77 7.47
C ALA A 470 -3.27 5.28 8.88
N LEU A 471 -2.32 5.97 9.51
CA LEU A 471 -2.47 6.58 10.83
C LEU A 471 -3.51 7.71 10.84
N THR A 472 -3.70 8.44 9.73
CA THR A 472 -4.70 9.52 9.65
C THR A 472 -6.14 9.00 9.48
N MET A 473 -6.38 7.68 9.51
CA MET A 473 -7.74 7.12 9.53
C MET A 473 -8.49 7.55 10.81
N PRO A 474 -9.57 8.35 10.72
CA PRO A 474 -10.10 9.06 11.89
C PRO A 474 -10.70 8.17 13.00
N SER A 475 -11.08 6.94 12.68
CA SER A 475 -11.64 5.98 13.65
C SER A 475 -10.59 5.13 14.35
N THR A 476 -9.34 5.19 13.92
CA THR A 476 -8.27 4.32 14.43
C THR A 476 -8.07 4.55 15.91
N ARG A 477 -8.14 3.47 16.68
CA ARG A 477 -7.88 3.43 18.12
C ARG A 477 -6.56 2.76 18.42
N ILE A 478 -6.19 1.76 17.63
CA ILE A 478 -5.01 0.93 17.88
C ILE A 478 -4.22 0.75 16.58
N MET A 479 -2.91 0.98 16.65
CA MET A 479 -1.94 0.69 15.59
C MET A 479 -1.03 -0.45 16.01
N VAL A 480 -0.91 -1.48 15.17
CA VAL A 480 0.05 -2.57 15.33
C VAL A 480 1.07 -2.51 14.20
N LEU A 481 2.32 -2.21 14.53
CA LEU A 481 3.44 -2.19 13.57
C LEU A 481 4.25 -3.46 13.71
N ILE A 482 4.34 -4.23 12.63
CA ILE A 482 5.04 -5.51 12.58
C ILE A 482 6.16 -5.39 11.55
N GLY A 483 7.37 -5.73 11.93
CA GLY A 483 8.49 -5.67 10.99
C GLY A 483 9.82 -6.13 11.57
N ASP A 484 10.83 -6.08 10.72
CA ASP A 484 12.21 -6.32 11.12
C ASP A 484 13.06 -5.07 10.88
N PRO A 485 13.41 -4.33 11.94
CA PRO A 485 14.26 -3.16 11.83
C PRO A 485 15.68 -3.45 11.31
N GLN A 486 16.15 -4.71 11.44
CA GLN A 486 17.49 -5.13 11.02
C GLN A 486 17.54 -5.59 9.56
N GLN A 487 16.37 -5.85 8.95
CA GLN A 487 16.31 -6.07 7.51
C GLN A 487 16.38 -4.70 6.83
N PRO A 488 17.30 -4.51 5.86
CA PRO A 488 17.26 -3.30 5.06
C PRO A 488 15.88 -3.22 4.42
N ALA A 489 15.25 -2.04 4.45
CA ALA A 489 14.11 -1.77 3.58
C ALA A 489 14.51 -2.29 2.20
N THR A 490 13.70 -3.21 1.63
CA THR A 490 13.99 -3.75 0.31
C THR A 490 14.26 -2.54 -0.56
N ARG A 491 15.49 -2.37 -1.04
CA ARG A 491 15.86 -1.24 -1.89
C ARG A 491 14.80 -1.22 -3.00
N ALA A 492 13.81 -0.33 -2.89
CA ALA A 492 13.36 0.39 -4.07
C ALA A 492 14.68 0.91 -4.63
N ARG A 493 15.03 0.34 -5.77
CA ARG A 493 16.34 0.43 -6.39
C ARG A 493 16.59 1.90 -6.71
N TYR A 494 17.13 2.62 -5.74
CA TYR A 494 17.63 3.98 -5.88
C TYR A 494 19.16 3.86 -5.94
N THR A 495 19.65 3.45 -7.10
CA THR A 495 21.03 3.64 -7.58
C THR A 495 20.97 3.71 -9.09
#